data_AF-A0A7C9AFP9-F1
#
_entry.id   AF-A0A7C9AFP9-F1
#
_cell.length_a   1.000
_cell.length_b   1.000
_cell.length_c   1.000
_cell.angle_alpha   90.00
_cell.angle_beta   90.00
_cell.angle_gamma   90.00
#
_symmetry.space_group_name_H-M   'P 1'
#
loop_
_entity.id
_entity.type
_entity.pdbx_description
1 polymer ?
#
loop_
_entity_poly.entity_id
_entity_poly.type
_entity_poly.pdbx_seq_one_letter_code
_entity_poly.pdbx_strand_id
1 'polypeptide(L)'
;LRMHDLLHDLAVSIAGLEFKMVRSKSDEIDERVRHVSFIKAGICWDSLSKVTHLHSLIIENNNVTNPQLTKLFRFSPHLRVLRLARVGMKEVPTSTGKLIHLRHLDLS
;
A
#
# COMPACT_ATOMS: atom_id res chain seq x y z
N LEU A 1 -3.92 -26.46 -11.52
CA LEU A 1 -4.98 -25.42 -11.63
C LEU A 1 -4.49 -24.37 -12.63
N ARG A 2 -5.09 -24.27 -13.83
CA ARG A 2 -4.68 -23.30 -14.88
C ARG A 2 -5.69 -22.17 -15.12
N MET A 3 -6.89 -22.25 -14.53
CA MET A 3 -7.91 -21.19 -14.61
C MET A 3 -7.63 -20.01 -13.68
N HIS A 4 -6.83 -20.20 -12.62
CA HIS A 4 -6.56 -19.14 -11.65
C HIS A 4 -5.63 -18.06 -12.24
N ASP A 5 -4.64 -18.47 -13.04
CA ASP A 5 -3.68 -17.55 -13.66
C ASP A 5 -4.33 -16.70 -14.75
N LEU A 6 -5.24 -17.27 -15.55
CA LEU A 6 -5.97 -16.50 -16.57
C LEU A 6 -6.95 -15.49 -15.96
N LEU A 7 -7.64 -15.86 -14.87
CA LEU A 7 -8.48 -14.92 -14.12
C LEU A 7 -7.65 -13.85 -13.43
N HIS A 8 -6.46 -14.20 -12.94
CA HIS A 8 -5.50 -13.26 -12.38
C HIS A 8 -5.00 -12.27 -13.44
N ASP A 9 -4.56 -12.76 -14.60
CA ASP A 9 -4.05 -11.94 -15.70
C ASP A 9 -5.15 -11.03 -16.26
N LEU A 10 -6.37 -11.55 -16.38
CA LEU A 10 -7.54 -10.76 -16.76
C LEU A 10 -7.87 -9.70 -15.71
N ALA A 11 -7.87 -10.05 -14.43
CA ALA A 11 -8.09 -9.10 -13.34
C ALA A 11 -7.01 -8.01 -13.32
N VAL A 12 -5.74 -8.36 -13.56
CA VAL A 12 -4.64 -7.39 -13.71
C VAL A 12 -4.85 -6.51 -14.93
N SER A 13 -5.28 -7.07 -16.06
CA SER A 13 -5.54 -6.30 -17.28
C SER A 13 -6.73 -5.34 -17.13
N ILE A 14 -7.78 -5.74 -16.40
CA ILE A 14 -9.01 -4.95 -16.20
C ILE A 14 -8.87 -3.93 -15.08
N ALA A 15 -8.16 -4.27 -14.00
CA ALA A 15 -7.86 -3.36 -12.89
C ALA A 15 -7.09 -2.11 -13.35
N GLY A 16 -6.50 -2.16 -14.55
CA GLY A 16 -5.76 -1.06 -15.14
C GLY A 16 -4.51 -0.72 -14.34
N LEU A 17 -3.99 0.49 -14.57
CA LEU A 17 -2.79 1.00 -13.90
C LEU A 17 -3.08 1.53 -12.48
N GLU A 18 -4.29 1.33 -11.96
CA GLU A 18 -4.69 1.81 -10.63
C GLU A 18 -4.28 0.86 -9.49
N PHE A 19 -3.92 -0.40 -9.79
CA PHE A 19 -3.57 -1.41 -8.78
C PHE A 19 -2.14 -1.92 -8.94
N LYS A 20 -1.40 -2.01 -7.84
CA LYS A 20 -0.05 -2.59 -7.81
C LYS A 20 0.11 -3.56 -6.64
N MET A 21 0.35 -4.82 -6.97
CA MET A 21 0.92 -5.78 -6.04
C MET A 21 2.44 -5.77 -6.21
N VAL A 22 3.16 -5.32 -5.17
CA VAL A 22 4.61 -5.29 -5.16
C VAL A 22 5.13 -6.65 -4.72
N ARG A 23 5.93 -7.28 -5.57
CA ARG A 23 6.56 -8.59 -5.36
C ARG A 23 8.05 -8.46 -5.06
N SER A 24 8.69 -7.37 -5.51
CA SER A 24 10.11 -7.10 -5.28
C SER A 24 10.35 -5.62 -4.94
N LYS A 25 11.47 -5.33 -4.27
CA LYS A 25 11.87 -3.93 -3.98
C LYS A 25 12.15 -3.10 -5.24
N SER A 26 12.48 -3.76 -6.35
CA SER A 26 12.73 -3.13 -7.65
C SER A 26 11.46 -2.85 -8.44
N ASP A 27 10.29 -3.29 -7.98
CA ASP A 27 9.05 -3.03 -8.70
C ASP A 27 8.74 -1.53 -8.66
N GLU A 28 8.69 -0.91 -9.84
CA GLU A 28 8.25 0.47 -9.96
C GLU A 28 6.74 0.60 -9.73
N ILE A 29 6.34 1.72 -9.13
CA ILE A 29 4.94 2.07 -8.88
C ILE A 29 4.62 3.28 -9.74
N ASP A 30 3.73 3.10 -10.72
CA ASP A 30 3.27 4.16 -11.63
C ASP A 30 2.45 5.21 -10.84
N GLU A 31 2.51 6.47 -11.27
CA GLU A 31 1.81 7.59 -10.63
C GLU A 31 0.27 7.45 -10.64
N ARG A 32 -0.27 6.66 -11.58
CA ARG A 32 -1.71 6.36 -11.70
C ARG A 32 -2.19 5.33 -10.69
N VAL A 33 -1.27 4.65 -9.99
CA VAL A 33 -1.62 3.65 -8.99
C VAL A 33 -2.31 4.32 -7.81
N ARG A 34 -3.44 3.74 -7.40
CA ARG A 34 -4.25 4.19 -6.25
C ARG A 34 -4.34 3.13 -5.17
N HIS A 35 -4.03 1.87 -5.49
CA HIS A 35 -4.11 0.76 -4.55
C HIS A 35 -2.82 -0.04 -4.58
N VAL A 36 -2.10 -0.06 -3.46
CA VAL A 36 -0.80 -0.75 -3.34
C VAL A 36 -0.88 -1.83 -2.26
N SER A 37 -0.31 -3.00 -2.57
CA SER A 37 -0.10 -4.07 -1.59
C SER A 37 1.35 -4.54 -1.57
N PHE A 38 1.89 -4.70 -0.36
CA PHE A 38 3.21 -5.29 -0.09
C PHE A 38 3.02 -6.55 0.75
N ILE A 39 3.04 -7.72 0.12
CA ILE A 39 2.85 -9.01 0.79
C ILE A 39 4.15 -9.80 0.71
N LYS A 40 4.84 -9.96 1.84
CA LYS A 40 6.16 -10.64 1.90
C LYS A 40 7.21 -10.06 0.93
N ALA A 41 7.00 -8.83 0.47
CA ALA A 41 7.89 -8.09 -0.41
C ALA A 41 8.42 -6.87 0.34
N GLY A 42 9.69 -6.55 0.13
CA GLY A 42 10.28 -5.35 0.73
C GLY A 42 9.67 -4.07 0.16
N ILE A 43 9.54 -3.05 1.00
CA ILE A 43 8.95 -1.76 0.63
C ILE A 43 10.05 -0.83 0.08
N CYS A 44 9.83 -0.31 -1.13
CA CYS A 44 10.59 0.82 -1.66
C CYS A 44 9.85 2.12 -1.33
N TRP A 45 10.24 2.77 -0.23
CA TRP A 45 9.57 3.98 0.27
C TRP A 45 9.72 5.16 -0.68
N ASP A 46 10.82 5.24 -1.43
CA ASP A 46 11.03 6.32 -2.39
C ASP A 46 10.06 6.21 -3.58
N SER A 47 9.88 5.01 -4.14
CA SER A 47 8.86 4.77 -5.16
C SER A 47 7.44 5.02 -4.62
N LEU A 48 7.14 4.53 -3.41
CA LEU A 48 5.83 4.71 -2.81
C LEU A 48 5.50 6.18 -2.51
N SER A 49 6.50 6.99 -2.15
CA SER A 49 6.30 8.42 -1.86
C SER A 49 5.94 9.27 -3.09
N LYS A 50 6.19 8.77 -4.30
CA LYS A 50 5.78 9.42 -5.56
C LYS A 50 4.29 9.25 -5.85
N VAL A 51 3.62 8.30 -5.18
CA VAL A 51 2.21 8.00 -5.38
C VAL A 51 1.36 8.95 -4.55
N THR A 52 0.89 10.03 -5.17
CA THR A 52 0.18 11.12 -4.48
C THR A 52 -1.33 10.87 -4.32
N HIS A 53 -1.91 9.97 -5.11
CA HIS A 53 -3.34 9.68 -5.16
C HIS A 53 -3.70 8.32 -4.55
N LEU A 54 -2.93 7.88 -3.55
CA LEU A 54 -3.12 6.58 -2.92
C LEU A 54 -4.44 6.52 -2.13
N HIS A 55 -5.32 5.60 -2.49
CA HIS A 55 -6.58 5.30 -1.83
C HIS A 55 -6.50 4.10 -0.89
N SER A 56 -5.65 3.12 -1.18
CA SER A 56 -5.48 1.94 -0.32
C SER A 56 -4.04 1.49 -0.22
N LEU A 57 -3.62 1.20 1.00
CA LEU A 57 -2.33 0.61 1.30
C LEU A 57 -2.50 -0.62 2.18
N ILE A 58 -1.94 -1.74 1.72
CA ILE A 58 -1.86 -2.98 2.47
C ILE A 58 -0.40 -3.34 2.62
N ILE A 59 0.06 -3.48 3.86
CA ILE A 59 1.40 -3.95 4.20
C ILE A 59 1.24 -5.18 5.08
N GLU A 60 1.84 -6.30 4.67
CA GLU A 60 1.82 -7.54 5.44
C GLU A 60 3.23 -8.12 5.58
N ASN A 61 3.54 -8.62 6.78
CA ASN A 61 4.81 -9.29 7.11
C ASN A 61 6.05 -8.44 6.78
N ASN A 62 6.00 -7.15 7.11
CA ASN A 62 7.06 -6.19 6.84
C ASN A 62 7.37 -5.33 8.07
N ASN A 63 8.63 -5.02 8.31
CA ASN A 63 9.02 -4.09 9.37
C ASN A 63 8.78 -2.66 8.88
N VAL A 64 7.91 -1.94 9.57
CA VAL A 64 7.55 -0.55 9.28
C VAL A 64 7.82 0.31 10.51
N THR A 65 8.35 1.50 10.29
CA THR A 65 8.64 2.47 11.36
C THR A 65 7.70 3.67 11.30
N ASN A 66 7.48 4.32 12.45
CA ASN A 66 6.64 5.52 12.54
C ASN A 66 7.06 6.67 11.61
N PRO A 67 8.36 6.97 11.43
CA PRO A 67 8.80 7.99 10.48
C PRO A 67 8.45 7.67 9.03
N GLN A 68 8.53 6.40 8.61
CA GLN A 68 8.18 5.98 7.25
C GLN A 68 6.68 6.19 6.97
N LEU A 69 5.81 5.77 7.90
CA LEU A 69 4.37 6.00 7.78
C LEU A 69 4.03 7.49 7.84
N THR A 70 4.68 8.25 8.72
CA THR A 70 4.45 9.70 8.80
C THR A 70 4.81 10.41 7.49
N LYS A 71 5.95 10.03 6.89
CA LYS A 71 6.35 10.55 5.58
C LYS A 71 5.31 10.17 4.52
N LEU A 72 4.87 8.91 4.49
CA LEU A 72 3.87 8.43 3.55
C LEU A 72 2.53 9.17 3.67
N PHE A 73 1.99 9.33 4.88
CA PHE A 73 0.69 9.95 5.11
C PHE A 73 0.65 11.41 4.64
N ARG A 74 1.79 12.10 4.69
CA ARG A 74 1.92 13.46 4.14
C ARG A 74 1.68 13.51 2.63
N PHE A 75 2.06 12.46 1.89
CA PHE A 75 1.90 12.39 0.44
C PHE A 75 0.62 11.67 0.00
N SER A 76 -0.14 11.08 0.92
CA SER A 76 -1.35 10.30 0.64
C SER A 76 -2.57 10.81 1.42
N PRO A 77 -2.95 12.10 1.28
CA PRO A 77 -4.07 12.67 2.03
C PRO A 77 -5.42 11.99 1.74
N HIS A 78 -5.55 11.33 0.58
CA HIS A 78 -6.78 10.67 0.13
C HIS A 78 -6.87 9.19 0.54
N LEU A 79 -5.99 8.71 1.43
CA LEU A 79 -6.00 7.33 1.87
C LEU A 79 -7.32 6.97 2.56
N ARG A 80 -7.99 5.92 2.07
CA ARG A 80 -9.26 5.42 2.59
C ARG A 80 -9.12 4.12 3.34
N VAL A 81 -8.14 3.30 2.95
CA VAL A 81 -7.89 1.98 3.53
C VAL A 81 -6.41 1.89 3.90
N LEU A 82 -6.15 1.62 5.17
CA LEU A 82 -4.82 1.30 5.67
C LEU A 82 -4.88 -0.04 6.41
N ARG A 83 -4.13 -1.02 5.91
CA ARG A 83 -3.95 -2.31 6.57
C ARG A 83 -2.47 -2.53 6.84
N LEU A 84 -2.14 -2.72 8.10
CA LEU A 84 -0.79 -2.98 8.60
C LEU A 84 -0.82 -4.30 9.37
N ALA A 85 -0.67 -5.40 8.64
CA ALA A 85 -0.79 -6.73 9.20
C ALA A 85 0.59 -7.31 9.55
N ARG A 86 0.78 -7.76 10.80
CA ARG A 86 2.02 -8.43 11.26
C ARG A 86 3.28 -7.57 11.03
N VAL A 87 3.15 -6.26 11.27
CA VAL A 87 4.23 -5.27 11.02
C VAL A 87 5.14 -5.01 12.24
N GLY A 88 4.91 -5.69 13.37
CA GLY A 88 5.73 -5.57 14.59
C GLY A 88 5.67 -4.19 15.26
N MET A 89 4.75 -3.33 14.83
CA MET A 89 4.62 -1.95 15.29
C MET A 89 3.77 -1.89 16.57
N LYS A 90 4.26 -1.18 17.59
CA LYS A 90 3.56 -1.05 18.89
C LYS A 90 2.52 0.06 18.93
N GLU A 91 2.75 1.12 18.14
CA GLU A 91 1.90 2.30 18.10
C GLU A 91 1.90 2.87 16.67
N VAL A 92 0.75 3.38 16.22
CA VAL A 92 0.67 4.11 14.95
C VAL A 92 1.14 5.56 15.13
N PRO A 93 1.67 6.23 14.09
CA PRO A 93 2.06 7.62 14.21
C PRO A 93 0.85 8.52 14.50
N THR A 94 1.05 9.60 15.25
CA THR A 94 0.01 10.61 15.51
C THR A 94 -0.53 11.26 14.23
N SER A 95 0.27 11.27 13.16
CA SER A 95 -0.13 11.73 11.83
C SER A 95 -1.25 10.90 11.19
N THR A 96 -1.54 9.70 11.70
CA THR A 96 -2.71 8.89 11.29
C THR A 96 -4.01 9.69 11.42
N GLY A 97 -4.12 10.56 12.44
CA GLY A 97 -5.28 11.43 12.63
C GLY A 97 -5.47 12.50 11.53
N LYS A 98 -4.48 12.71 10.66
CA LYS A 98 -4.57 13.64 9.52
C LYS A 98 -5.20 12.98 8.28
N LEU A 99 -5.38 11.67 8.28
CA LEU A 99 -6.00 10.93 7.18
C LEU A 99 -7.54 11.05 7.25
N ILE A 100 -8.06 12.24 6.93
CA ILE A 100 -9.50 12.56 7.07
C ILE A 100 -10.43 11.69 6.20
N HIS A 101 -9.88 11.05 5.16
CA HIS A 101 -10.62 10.16 4.27
C HIS A 101 -10.55 8.69 4.69
N LEU A 102 -9.82 8.36 5.76
CA LEU A 102 -9.65 6.99 6.22
C LEU A 102 -10.98 6.43 6.71
N ARG A 103 -11.41 5.31 6.11
CA ARG A 103 -12.65 4.59 6.45
C ARG A 103 -12.37 3.21 7.03
N HIS A 104 -11.22 2.64 6.71
CA HIS A 104 -10.82 1.33 7.20
C HIS A 104 -9.38 1.38 7.70
N LEU A 105 -9.21 0.99 8.95
CA LEU A 105 -7.92 0.86 9.62
C LEU A 105 -7.83 -0.55 10.23
N ASP A 106 -6.86 -1.32 9.78
CA ASP A 106 -6.55 -2.65 10.31
C ASP A 106 -5.08 -2.68 10.75
N LEU A 107 -4.84 -3.07 12.01
CA LEU A 107 -3.54 -3.10 12.68
C LEU A 107 -3.19 -4.51 13.21
N SER A 108 -3.86 -5.55 12.67
CA SER A 108 -3.76 -6.95 13.13
C SER A 108 -2.34 -7.51 13.20
#